data_AF-A0A7J6LRV5-F1
#
_entry.id   AF-A0A7J6LRV5-F1
#
_cell.length_a   1.000
_cell.length_b   1.000
_cell.length_c   1.000
_cell.angle_alpha   90.00
_cell.angle_beta   90.00
_cell.angle_gamma   90.00
#
_symmetry.space_group_name_H-M   'P 1'
#
loop_
_entity.id
_entity.type
_entity.pdbx_description
1 polymer ?
#
loop_
_entity_poly.entity_id
_entity_poly.type
_entity_poly.pdbx_seq_one_letter_code
_entity_poly.pdbx_strand_id
1 'polypeptide(L)'
;MHVVNAATNAHIGYWYVRVFARSKKYKTGLASTVSLCDGHVFTELNFVRPQVNVVRKLYYEEVLSFGHQMGTAMHMLFGQSKTAHLPLDAKALAGSLAELAALDSDVIRYMARDGGRVPSEHEIRSVRRDVYFYVWALREIAVICVLHSGEFDPDTATVEDLRNKAKEVARAFSPVELAPSYHPLTAEAGMWTVSEGATEKLGYLFAHMRASSLLSRLRASAKGRTNSVYNTPPVTEGLVGELLRSELLEKKFSPHSLECLMAAIDGAQHQQQMTENQPLMASRPYGEGMPAPMVVGNQAGAALQQLEVAFFFAALGTVVAGVSSTLTTAFTEFAPFDLTDDIYLLAFGLIMLVVDAPVKPRGLLFYQAFVSRYVKFLTRLTGKGFWYVFLGIHVFIALWTNDAWPFAGLILGPGIFLVGCAGAYIGMAKTRALDAVARKLVVQSPEQLSLLYKNNALSHMSEGLTQEEFNNIARNNAGIVFAAEELGLIFNAICDGRRFITLRDLAVWLQGPRTLV
;
A
#
# COMPACT_ATOMS: atom_id res chain seq x y z
N MET A 1 -0.57 -1.08 38.92
CA MET A 1 -1.85 -1.50 38.36
C MET A 1 -1.77 -2.99 38.11
N HIS A 2 -2.75 -3.78 38.57
CA HIS A 2 -2.85 -5.21 38.27
C HIS A 2 -3.63 -5.36 36.96
N VAL A 3 -3.03 -6.03 35.97
CA VAL A 3 -3.59 -6.20 34.63
C VAL A 3 -4.11 -7.62 34.50
N VAL A 4 -5.40 -7.75 34.21
CA VAL A 4 -6.11 -9.03 34.09
C VAL A 4 -6.87 -9.11 32.77
N ASN A 5 -7.03 -10.31 32.23
CA ASN A 5 -7.91 -10.54 31.11
C ASN A 5 -9.37 -10.39 31.58
N ALA A 6 -10.13 -9.46 30.99
CA ALA A 6 -11.50 -9.17 31.44
C ALA A 6 -12.47 -10.35 31.29
N ALA A 7 -12.27 -11.23 30.31
CA ALA A 7 -13.16 -12.36 30.05
C ALA A 7 -12.89 -13.55 30.97
N THR A 8 -11.61 -13.83 31.25
CA THR A 8 -11.20 -15.02 32.03
C THR A 8 -10.76 -14.70 33.45
N ASN A 9 -10.61 -13.41 33.79
CA ASN A 9 -9.97 -12.92 35.00
C ASN A 9 -8.54 -13.44 35.21
N ALA A 10 -7.91 -13.97 34.15
CA ALA A 10 -6.55 -14.49 34.22
C ALA A 10 -5.55 -13.36 34.44
N HIS A 11 -4.59 -13.59 35.33
CA HIS A 11 -3.50 -12.67 35.61
C HIS A 11 -2.59 -12.52 34.38
N ILE A 12 -2.40 -11.28 33.91
CA ILE A 12 -1.44 -10.96 32.83
C ILE A 12 -0.15 -10.43 33.44
N GLY A 13 -0.24 -9.46 34.37
CA GLY A 13 0.94 -8.86 34.99
C GLY A 13 0.68 -7.59 35.78
N TYR A 14 1.76 -6.88 36.11
CA TYR A 14 1.75 -5.62 36.84
C TYR A 14 2.37 -4.48 36.04
N TRP A 15 1.63 -3.38 35.94
CA TRP A 15 2.10 -2.14 35.35
C TRP A 15 2.29 -1.04 36.40
N TYR A 16 3.52 -0.62 36.61
CA TYR A 16 3.90 0.42 37.56
C TYR A 16 4.06 1.75 36.81
N VAL A 17 3.30 2.78 37.20
CA VAL A 17 3.33 4.07 36.50
C VAL A 17 3.81 5.16 37.45
N ARG A 18 4.89 5.84 37.08
CA ARG A 18 5.34 7.07 37.70
C ARG A 18 4.97 8.24 36.80
N VAL A 19 3.86 8.90 37.15
CA VAL A 19 3.34 10.03 36.37
C VAL A 19 4.21 11.27 36.53
N PHE A 20 4.60 11.60 37.76
CA PHE A 20 5.24 12.88 38.05
C PHE A 20 6.73 12.78 38.35
N ALA A 21 7.48 13.80 37.91
CA ALA A 21 8.92 13.90 38.19
C ALA A 21 9.20 13.96 39.70
N ARG A 22 10.27 13.28 40.18
CA ARG A 22 10.64 13.22 41.61
C ARG A 22 11.64 14.27 42.06
N SER A 23 12.45 14.82 41.15
CA SER A 23 13.52 15.77 41.46
C SER A 23 13.93 16.52 40.20
N LYS A 24 14.37 17.78 40.34
CA LYS A 24 14.98 18.56 39.24
C LYS A 24 16.26 17.92 38.66
N LYS A 25 16.79 16.86 39.29
CA LYS A 25 18.11 16.29 39.01
C LYS A 25 18.15 15.25 37.88
N TYR A 26 17.04 14.61 37.52
CA TYR A 26 16.98 13.69 36.38
C TYR A 26 16.63 14.48 35.11
N LYS A 27 17.67 14.85 34.36
CA LYS A 27 17.61 15.76 33.21
C LYS A 27 17.16 15.13 31.90
N THR A 28 17.02 13.80 31.81
CA THR A 28 16.61 13.21 30.53
C THR A 28 15.17 13.58 30.20
N GLY A 29 14.29 13.80 31.19
CA GLY A 29 12.95 14.40 31.02
C GLY A 29 11.96 13.63 30.15
N LEU A 30 12.41 12.64 29.39
CA LEU A 30 11.63 11.87 28.45
C LEU A 30 10.81 10.79 29.16
N ALA A 31 9.66 10.48 28.57
CA ALA A 31 8.85 9.37 28.99
C ALA A 31 9.48 8.05 28.50
N SER A 32 9.49 7.03 29.34
CA SER A 32 10.07 5.72 29.01
C SER A 32 9.30 4.58 29.67
N THR A 33 9.36 3.41 29.04
CA THR A 33 8.78 2.18 29.55
C THR A 33 9.82 1.07 29.47
N VAL A 34 10.01 0.36 30.58
CA VAL A 34 10.99 -0.71 30.73
C VAL A 34 10.37 -1.93 31.38
N SER A 35 10.77 -3.12 30.95
CA SER A 35 10.45 -4.36 31.66
C SER A 35 11.36 -4.47 32.88
N LEU A 36 10.77 -4.74 34.05
CA LEU A 36 11.51 -5.01 35.29
C LEU A 36 11.89 -6.50 35.37
N CYS A 37 10.91 -7.36 35.09
CA CYS A 37 11.01 -8.80 34.97
C CYS A 37 9.76 -9.32 34.23
N ASP A 38 9.68 -10.64 34.00
CA ASP A 38 8.56 -11.25 33.30
C ASP A 38 7.23 -10.93 34.01
N GLY A 39 6.28 -10.35 33.26
CA GLY A 39 5.00 -9.90 33.79
C GLY A 39 5.04 -8.58 34.59
N HIS A 40 6.16 -7.88 34.66
CA HIS A 40 6.28 -6.60 35.38
C HIS A 40 6.89 -5.51 34.51
N VAL A 41 6.15 -4.40 34.35
CA VAL A 41 6.54 -3.28 33.49
C VAL A 41 6.47 -1.97 34.26
N PHE A 42 7.51 -1.13 34.14
CA PHE A 42 7.57 0.20 34.75
C PHE A 42 7.58 1.29 33.67
N THR A 43 6.70 2.27 33.82
CA THR A 43 6.61 3.45 32.97
C THR A 43 6.88 4.70 33.78
N GLU A 44 7.78 5.56 33.30
CA GLU A 44 8.04 6.89 33.84
C GLU A 44 7.64 7.95 32.81
N LEU A 45 6.81 8.91 33.21
CA LEU A 45 6.27 9.95 32.31
C LEU A 45 6.85 11.34 32.56
N ASN A 46 7.40 11.57 33.76
CA ASN A 46 8.07 12.81 34.15
C ASN A 46 7.22 14.09 34.03
N PHE A 47 5.90 13.99 34.16
CA PHE A 47 5.03 15.15 34.11
C PHE A 47 5.24 16.10 35.30
N VAL A 48 4.90 17.37 35.08
CA VAL A 48 4.98 18.40 36.14
C VAL A 48 3.98 18.06 37.24
N ARG A 49 4.38 18.20 38.50
CA ARG A 49 3.49 17.93 39.63
C ARG A 49 2.36 18.97 39.69
N PRO A 50 1.12 18.56 40.03
CA PRO A 50 0.08 19.51 40.38
C PRO A 50 0.51 20.33 41.61
N GLN A 51 0.08 21.59 41.67
CA GLN A 51 0.10 22.33 42.92
C GLN A 51 -0.95 21.77 43.88
N VAL A 52 -0.73 21.94 45.19
CA VAL A 52 -1.68 21.48 46.21
C VAL A 52 -3.05 22.12 45.94
N ASN A 53 -4.11 21.31 45.94
CA ASN A 53 -5.51 21.70 45.66
C ASN A 53 -5.79 22.23 44.24
N VAL A 54 -4.87 22.08 43.29
CA VAL A 54 -5.10 22.43 41.88
C VAL A 54 -5.24 21.15 41.06
N VAL A 55 -6.41 20.98 40.43
CA VAL A 55 -6.60 19.92 39.43
C VAL A 55 -5.72 20.24 38.23
N ARG A 56 -4.71 19.41 37.99
CA ARG A 56 -3.82 19.58 36.85
C ARG A 56 -4.47 19.02 35.59
N LYS A 57 -4.58 19.88 34.59
CA LYS A 57 -4.90 19.48 33.22
C LYS A 57 -3.60 19.02 32.55
N LEU A 58 -3.67 17.90 31.84
CA LEU A 58 -2.55 17.43 31.03
C LEU A 58 -2.53 18.20 29.72
N TYR A 59 -1.32 18.50 29.23
CA TYR A 59 -1.16 19.00 27.87
C TYR A 59 -1.44 17.88 26.86
N TYR A 60 -1.76 18.25 25.62
CA TYR A 60 -2.06 17.27 24.58
C TYR A 60 -0.86 16.33 24.35
N GLU A 61 0.36 16.85 24.39
CA GLU A 61 1.61 16.09 24.25
C GLU A 61 1.79 15.08 25.40
N GLU A 62 1.34 15.43 26.61
CA GLU A 62 1.38 14.53 27.77
C GLU A 62 0.36 13.40 27.63
N VAL A 63 -0.83 13.68 27.08
CA VAL A 63 -1.83 12.64 26.77
C VAL A 63 -1.28 11.68 25.70
N LEU A 64 -0.65 12.21 24.65
CA LEU A 64 0.00 11.38 23.63
C LEU A 64 1.12 10.53 24.21
N SER A 65 1.99 11.14 25.01
CA SER A 65 3.10 10.44 25.68
C SER A 65 2.58 9.34 26.60
N PHE A 66 1.52 9.61 27.38
CA PHE A 66 0.86 8.61 28.20
C PHE A 66 0.31 7.44 27.35
N GLY A 67 -0.43 7.76 26.29
CA GLY A 67 -0.98 6.76 25.36
C GLY A 67 0.11 5.90 24.73
N HIS A 68 1.19 6.53 24.26
CA HIS A 68 2.34 5.85 23.68
C HIS A 68 2.97 4.86 24.66
N GLN A 69 3.30 5.33 25.87
CA GLN A 69 3.93 4.47 26.87
C GLN A 69 3.01 3.35 27.35
N MET A 70 1.69 3.60 27.42
CA MET A 70 0.70 2.56 27.72
C MET A 70 0.69 1.46 26.66
N GLY A 71 0.67 1.82 25.37
CA GLY A 71 0.73 0.84 24.28
C GLY A 71 2.00 -0.01 24.32
N THR A 72 3.15 0.62 24.59
CA THR A 72 4.43 -0.07 24.78
C THR A 72 4.39 -1.00 26.00
N ALA A 73 3.79 -0.57 27.11
CA ALA A 73 3.66 -1.40 28.30
C ALA A 73 2.78 -2.63 28.05
N MET A 74 1.66 -2.46 27.34
CA MET A 74 0.80 -3.60 26.97
C MET A 74 1.56 -4.59 26.07
N HIS A 75 2.32 -4.10 25.09
CA HIS A 75 3.13 -4.99 24.24
C HIS A 75 4.15 -5.80 25.06
N MET A 76 4.79 -5.20 26.07
CA MET A 76 5.70 -5.93 26.96
C MET A 76 5.00 -6.93 27.89
N LEU A 77 3.75 -6.65 28.31
CA LEU A 77 2.99 -7.53 29.20
C LEU A 77 2.38 -8.75 28.47
N PHE A 78 1.90 -8.55 27.25
CA PHE A 78 1.28 -9.62 26.44
C PHE A 78 2.29 -10.39 25.59
N GLY A 79 3.43 -9.77 25.24
CA GLY A 79 4.45 -10.39 24.40
C GLY A 79 5.24 -11.47 25.15
N GLN A 80 5.19 -12.71 24.65
CA GLN A 80 6.04 -13.79 25.14
C GLN A 80 7.53 -13.63 24.73
N SER A 81 7.82 -12.76 23.75
CA SER A 81 9.17 -12.51 23.25
C SER A 81 9.71 -11.16 23.70
N LYS A 82 10.99 -11.12 24.08
CA LYS A 82 11.72 -9.88 24.39
C LYS A 82 11.61 -8.91 23.21
N THR A 83 10.92 -7.78 23.41
CA THR A 83 10.72 -6.72 22.40
C THR A 83 12.02 -6.08 21.90
N ALA A 84 13.13 -6.32 22.60
CA ALA A 84 14.47 -5.83 22.25
C ALA A 84 14.97 -6.27 20.87
N HIS A 85 14.47 -7.37 20.31
CA HIS A 85 14.93 -7.90 19.02
C HIS A 85 14.03 -7.51 17.84
N LEU A 86 12.94 -6.79 18.09
CA LEU A 86 12.05 -6.34 17.01
C LEU A 86 12.68 -5.16 16.27
N PRO A 87 12.45 -5.05 14.95
CA PRO A 87 12.79 -3.83 14.24
C PRO A 87 12.00 -2.67 14.86
N LEU A 88 12.56 -1.47 14.80
CA LEU A 88 12.06 -0.38 15.63
C LEU A 88 10.64 0.06 15.25
N ASP A 89 10.31 0.03 13.98
CA ASP A 89 8.96 0.28 13.46
C ASP A 89 7.92 -0.67 14.07
N ALA A 90 8.29 -1.94 14.28
CA ALA A 90 7.46 -2.91 14.98
C ALA A 90 7.40 -2.65 16.49
N LYS A 91 8.55 -2.34 17.11
CA LYS A 91 8.64 -2.04 18.54
C LYS A 91 7.76 -0.85 18.93
N ALA A 92 7.74 0.19 18.10
CA ALA A 92 6.97 1.42 18.32
C ALA A 92 5.49 1.29 17.91
N LEU A 93 5.11 0.29 17.10
CA LEU A 93 3.77 0.17 16.52
C LEU A 93 2.65 0.17 17.57
N ALA A 94 2.79 -0.59 18.65
CA ALA A 94 1.77 -0.66 19.70
C ALA A 94 1.62 0.69 20.43
N GLY A 95 2.72 1.38 20.70
CA GLY A 95 2.72 2.72 21.28
C GLY A 95 2.08 3.74 20.35
N SER A 96 2.48 3.78 19.07
CA SER A 96 1.90 4.66 18.05
C SER A 96 0.41 4.40 17.83
N LEU A 97 -0.03 3.14 17.92
CA LEU A 97 -1.44 2.77 17.83
C LEU A 97 -2.25 3.34 19.00
N ALA A 98 -1.77 3.18 20.22
CA ALA A 98 -2.43 3.72 21.41
C ALA A 98 -2.44 5.26 21.42
N GLU A 99 -1.38 5.88 20.92
CA GLU A 99 -1.27 7.33 20.74
C GLU A 99 -2.29 7.87 19.74
N LEU A 100 -2.43 7.25 18.56
CA LEU A 100 -3.43 7.65 17.57
C LEU A 100 -4.87 7.32 18.03
N ALA A 101 -5.06 6.25 18.81
CA ALA A 101 -6.34 5.94 19.42
C ALA A 101 -6.75 7.00 20.46
N ALA A 102 -5.79 7.55 21.22
CA ALA A 102 -6.03 8.65 22.14
C ALA A 102 -6.48 9.95 21.43
N LEU A 103 -6.20 10.09 20.12
CA LEU A 103 -6.67 11.18 19.27
C LEU A 103 -8.02 10.92 18.58
N ASP A 104 -8.65 9.78 18.82
CA ASP A 104 -9.99 9.52 18.31
C ASP A 104 -11.00 10.49 18.94
N SER A 105 -11.97 10.97 18.15
CA SER A 105 -12.94 11.96 18.67
C SER A 105 -13.70 11.45 19.88
N ASP A 106 -14.08 10.18 19.88
CA ASP A 106 -14.90 9.62 20.94
C ASP A 106 -14.08 9.43 22.21
N VAL A 107 -12.81 9.04 22.05
CA VAL A 107 -11.84 8.95 23.15
C VAL A 107 -11.54 10.34 23.73
N ILE A 108 -11.32 11.36 22.90
CA ILE A 108 -11.12 12.73 23.38
C ILE A 108 -12.35 13.24 24.16
N ARG A 109 -13.57 13.04 23.64
CA ARG A 109 -14.81 13.44 24.34
C ARG A 109 -14.98 12.72 25.68
N TYR A 110 -14.47 11.51 25.79
CA TYR A 110 -14.46 10.75 27.03
C TYR A 110 -13.40 11.26 28.01
N MET A 111 -12.16 11.44 27.56
CA MET A 111 -11.00 11.75 28.42
C MET A 111 -10.88 13.23 28.78
N ALA A 112 -11.21 14.15 27.87
CA ALA A 112 -10.97 15.58 28.03
C ALA A 112 -12.19 16.31 28.63
N ARG A 113 -12.71 15.81 29.77
CA ARG A 113 -13.81 16.44 30.50
C ARG A 113 -13.28 17.41 31.54
N ASP A 114 -13.70 18.67 31.44
CA ASP A 114 -13.38 19.72 32.41
C ASP A 114 -14.67 20.22 33.05
N GLY A 115 -14.90 19.86 34.32
CA GLY A 115 -16.17 20.17 35.00
C GLY A 115 -17.41 19.64 34.27
N GLY A 116 -17.28 18.55 33.50
CA GLY A 116 -18.36 17.98 32.68
C GLY A 116 -18.52 18.58 31.28
N ARG A 117 -17.81 19.67 30.93
CA ARG A 117 -17.77 20.19 29.56
C ARG A 117 -17.11 19.16 28.65
N VAL A 118 -17.77 18.86 27.54
CA VAL A 118 -17.22 18.06 26.43
C VAL A 118 -16.57 19.03 25.42
N PRO A 119 -15.36 18.74 24.90
CA PRO A 119 -14.74 19.57 23.88
C PRO A 119 -15.60 19.67 22.62
N SER A 120 -15.60 20.84 22.00
CA SER A 120 -16.24 21.07 20.70
C SER A 120 -15.51 20.33 19.59
N GLU A 121 -16.21 20.09 18.48
CA GLU A 121 -15.60 19.42 17.31
C GLU A 121 -14.43 20.21 16.72
N HIS A 122 -14.45 21.53 16.83
CA HIS A 122 -13.34 22.38 16.40
C HIS A 122 -12.09 22.18 17.28
N GLU A 123 -12.26 22.14 18.60
CA GLU A 123 -11.16 21.85 19.55
C GLU A 123 -10.60 20.44 19.37
N ILE A 124 -11.45 19.46 19.03
CA ILE A 124 -11.01 18.09 18.74
C ILE A 124 -10.20 18.05 17.44
N ARG A 125 -10.64 18.76 16.41
CA ARG A 125 -9.92 18.81 15.13
C ARG A 125 -8.58 19.52 15.23
N SER A 126 -8.46 20.54 16.06
CA SER A 126 -7.21 21.32 16.19
C SER A 126 -6.07 20.53 16.84
N VAL A 127 -6.35 19.46 17.58
CA VAL A 127 -5.33 18.58 18.18
C VAL A 127 -5.04 17.32 17.35
N ARG A 128 -5.77 17.11 16.25
CA ARG A 128 -5.49 15.98 15.36
C ARG A 128 -4.27 16.26 14.51
N ARG A 129 -3.49 15.21 14.29
CA ARG A 129 -2.39 15.25 13.33
C ARG A 129 -2.92 15.39 11.93
N ASP A 130 -2.47 16.41 11.23
CA ASP A 130 -2.76 16.67 9.84
C ASP A 130 -1.50 16.48 8.98
N VAL A 131 -1.57 16.93 7.73
CA VAL A 131 -0.44 16.84 6.78
C VAL A 131 0.81 17.57 7.29
N TYR A 132 0.66 18.64 8.06
CA TYR A 132 1.80 19.42 8.56
C TYR A 132 2.64 18.64 9.56
N PHE A 133 2.01 17.77 10.37
CA PHE A 133 2.75 16.86 11.24
C PHE A 133 3.70 15.96 10.44
N TYR A 134 3.22 15.36 9.34
CA TYR A 134 4.04 14.45 8.53
C TYR A 134 5.14 15.19 7.76
N VAL A 135 4.82 16.36 7.20
CA VAL A 135 5.81 17.21 6.53
C VAL A 135 6.90 17.64 7.50
N TRP A 136 6.52 18.06 8.70
CA TRP A 136 7.46 18.38 9.77
C TRP A 136 8.33 17.18 10.15
N ALA A 137 7.75 16.00 10.36
CA ALA A 137 8.50 14.79 10.71
C ALA A 137 9.48 14.38 9.61
N LEU A 138 9.07 14.44 8.33
CA LEU A 138 9.93 14.16 7.18
C LEU A 138 11.10 15.14 7.09
N ARG A 139 10.87 16.43 7.36
CA ARG A 139 11.93 17.44 7.41
C ARG A 139 12.96 17.12 8.47
N GLU A 140 12.54 16.78 9.69
CA GLU A 140 13.47 16.41 10.77
C GLU A 140 14.25 15.13 10.43
N ILE A 141 13.59 14.12 9.84
CA ILE A 141 14.26 12.88 9.38
C ILE A 141 15.28 13.18 8.28
N ALA A 142 14.93 14.03 7.30
CA ALA A 142 15.83 14.40 6.23
C ALA A 142 17.11 15.06 6.77
N VAL A 143 16.97 15.97 7.74
CA VAL A 143 18.13 16.55 8.44
C VAL A 143 18.99 15.46 9.06
N ILE A 144 18.41 14.54 9.84
CA ILE A 144 19.18 13.49 10.50
C ILE A 144 19.86 12.57 9.47
N CYS A 145 19.17 12.18 8.40
CA CYS A 145 19.72 11.32 7.35
C CYS A 145 20.88 11.98 6.62
N VAL A 146 20.76 13.25 6.22
CA VAL A 146 21.83 13.94 5.49
C VAL A 146 23.06 14.11 6.37
N LEU A 147 22.88 14.47 7.65
CA LEU A 147 23.99 14.62 8.60
C LEU A 147 24.70 13.30 8.94
N HIS A 148 24.08 12.15 8.67
CA HIS A 148 24.69 10.82 8.82
C HIS A 148 25.04 10.16 7.48
N SER A 149 24.85 10.87 6.35
CA SER A 149 25.15 10.35 5.02
C SER A 149 26.62 10.56 4.68
N GLY A 150 27.11 9.85 3.66
CA GLY A 150 28.46 10.08 3.14
C GLY A 150 28.67 11.46 2.49
N GLU A 151 27.61 12.26 2.33
CA GLU A 151 27.70 13.62 1.79
C GLU A 151 28.14 14.66 2.84
N PHE A 152 28.06 14.31 4.13
CA PHE A 152 28.50 15.18 5.22
C PHE A 152 29.59 14.46 6.00
N ASP A 153 30.82 14.97 5.94
CA ASP A 153 31.96 14.42 6.69
C ASP A 153 31.97 15.03 8.11
N PRO A 154 31.57 14.26 9.14
CA PRO A 154 31.52 14.78 10.50
C PRO A 154 32.92 14.99 11.10
N ASP A 155 33.97 14.36 10.56
CA ASP A 155 35.31 14.40 11.13
C ASP A 155 36.06 15.69 10.77
N THR A 156 35.69 16.32 9.65
CA THR A 156 36.29 17.58 9.17
C THR A 156 35.38 18.80 9.33
N ALA A 157 34.07 18.59 9.52
CA ALA A 157 33.10 19.68 9.64
C ALA A 157 33.22 20.43 10.97
N THR A 158 33.09 21.77 10.92
CA THR A 158 32.93 22.58 12.13
C THR A 158 31.49 22.50 12.65
N VAL A 159 31.28 22.95 13.90
CA VAL A 159 29.91 23.09 14.45
C VAL A 159 29.07 24.02 13.59
N GLU A 160 29.66 25.06 12.99
CA GLU A 160 28.92 25.98 12.14
C GLU A 160 28.53 25.35 10.80
N ASP A 161 29.39 24.50 10.22
CA ASP A 161 29.07 23.73 9.02
C ASP A 161 27.90 22.76 9.28
N LEU A 162 27.91 22.07 10.43
CA LEU A 162 26.81 21.21 10.87
C LEU A 162 25.49 22.00 10.97
N ARG A 163 25.53 23.19 11.58
CA ARG A 163 24.36 24.06 11.74
C ARG A 163 23.83 24.57 10.40
N ASN A 164 24.73 25.00 9.52
CA ASN A 164 24.38 25.50 8.20
C ASN A 164 23.79 24.39 7.32
N LYS A 165 24.40 23.21 7.31
CA LYS A 165 23.87 22.06 6.56
C LYS A 165 22.51 21.61 7.08
N ALA A 166 22.32 21.57 8.40
CA ALA A 166 21.02 21.26 8.99
C ALA A 166 19.94 22.26 8.56
N LYS A 167 20.24 23.56 8.57
CA LYS A 167 19.31 24.62 8.13
C LYS A 167 19.01 24.52 6.63
N GLU A 168 20.02 24.27 5.80
CA GLU A 168 19.88 24.08 4.36
C GLU A 168 18.90 22.94 4.05
N VAL A 169 19.12 21.76 4.62
CA VAL A 169 18.25 20.59 4.44
C VAL A 169 16.85 20.88 4.97
N ALA A 170 16.73 21.47 6.16
CA ALA A 170 15.43 21.82 6.71
C ALA A 170 14.64 22.77 5.81
N ARG A 171 15.31 23.74 5.17
CA ARG A 171 14.67 24.66 4.20
C ARG A 171 14.18 23.92 2.96
N ALA A 172 14.96 22.99 2.42
CA ALA A 172 14.60 22.23 1.23
C ALA A 172 13.33 21.38 1.41
N PHE A 173 13.07 20.92 2.63
CA PHE A 173 11.89 20.10 2.98
C PHE A 173 10.78 20.88 3.69
N SER A 174 10.90 22.21 3.82
CA SER A 174 9.89 23.05 4.44
C SER A 174 8.98 23.69 3.39
N PRO A 175 7.64 23.54 3.49
CA PRO A 175 6.70 24.20 2.58
C PRO A 175 6.55 25.70 2.87
N VAL A 176 7.13 26.17 3.98
CA VAL A 176 7.09 27.56 4.44
C VAL A 176 8.50 28.04 4.76
N GLU A 177 8.71 29.34 4.64
CA GLU A 177 9.98 29.96 5.03
C GLU A 177 10.23 29.75 6.53
N LEU A 178 11.43 29.23 6.86
CA LEU A 178 11.80 28.98 8.25
C LEU A 178 12.21 30.30 8.91
N ALA A 179 11.71 30.53 10.13
CA ALA A 179 12.11 31.69 10.92
C ALA A 179 13.64 31.77 11.05
N PRO A 180 14.25 32.96 10.98
CA PRO A 180 15.71 33.10 11.10
C PRO A 180 16.29 32.52 12.39
N SER A 181 15.49 32.50 13.47
CA SER A 181 15.83 31.94 14.78
C SER A 181 15.66 30.43 14.87
N TYR A 182 14.97 29.79 13.91
CA TYR A 182 14.75 28.35 13.94
C TYR A 182 16.06 27.59 13.65
N HIS A 183 16.30 26.57 14.47
CA HIS A 183 17.47 25.71 14.34
C HIS A 183 17.08 24.23 14.55
N PRO A 184 17.22 23.36 13.53
CA PRO A 184 16.82 21.95 13.65
C PRO A 184 17.51 21.22 14.80
N LEU A 185 18.81 21.49 14.99
CA LEU A 185 19.61 20.85 16.05
C LEU A 185 19.27 21.30 17.48
N THR A 186 18.51 22.39 17.67
CA THR A 186 17.98 22.74 19.00
C THR A 186 16.54 22.28 19.19
N ALA A 187 15.94 21.71 18.13
CA ALA A 187 14.62 21.10 18.14
C ALA A 187 14.77 19.57 18.25
N GLU A 188 13.75 18.82 17.81
CA GLU A 188 13.76 17.37 17.91
C GLU A 188 14.89 16.72 17.11
N ALA A 189 15.21 17.19 15.90
CA ALA A 189 16.30 16.60 15.10
C ALA A 189 17.61 16.52 15.88
N GLY A 190 17.95 17.53 16.69
CA GLY A 190 19.18 17.53 17.49
C GLY A 190 19.25 16.39 18.50
N MET A 191 18.14 16.10 19.20
CA MET A 191 18.05 15.01 20.16
C MET A 191 18.33 13.66 19.48
N TRP A 192 17.65 13.42 18.35
CA TRP A 192 17.76 12.17 17.59
C TRP A 192 19.08 12.03 16.84
N THR A 193 19.69 13.15 16.44
CA THR A 193 21.00 13.13 15.77
C THR A 193 22.10 12.60 16.70
N VAL A 194 22.00 12.83 18.01
CA VAL A 194 23.06 12.48 18.96
C VAL A 194 22.80 11.16 19.68
N SER A 195 21.55 10.81 20.00
CA SER A 195 21.28 9.62 20.83
C SER A 195 21.24 8.32 20.04
N GLU A 196 20.51 8.30 18.92
CA GLU A 196 19.94 7.06 18.37
C GLU A 196 19.92 7.02 16.82
N GLY A 197 20.34 8.11 16.16
CA GLY A 197 20.51 8.20 14.71
C GLY A 197 19.19 8.28 13.91
N ALA A 198 19.32 8.31 12.59
CA ALA A 198 18.17 8.44 11.66
C ALA A 198 17.19 7.25 11.73
N THR A 199 17.72 6.07 12.04
CA THR A 199 16.95 4.82 12.12
C THR A 199 15.81 4.92 13.11
N GLU A 200 16.01 5.66 14.20
CA GLU A 200 14.99 5.71 15.24
C GLU A 200 13.78 6.55 14.91
N LYS A 201 14.05 7.79 14.46
CA LYS A 201 12.99 8.69 14.03
C LYS A 201 12.23 8.13 12.83
N LEU A 202 12.93 7.46 11.91
CA LEU A 202 12.33 6.81 10.76
C LEU A 202 11.44 5.63 11.16
N GLY A 203 11.91 4.77 12.08
CA GLY A 203 11.12 3.67 12.60
C GLY A 203 9.83 4.15 13.28
N TYR A 204 9.90 5.22 14.07
CA TYR A 204 8.72 5.83 14.69
C TYR A 204 7.73 6.40 13.66
N LEU A 205 8.21 7.04 12.59
CA LEU A 205 7.33 7.51 11.50
C LEU A 205 6.64 6.34 10.78
N PHE A 206 7.38 5.26 10.49
CA PHE A 206 6.79 4.05 9.88
C PHE A 206 5.77 3.38 10.79
N ALA A 207 6.05 3.31 12.10
CA ALA A 207 5.10 2.84 13.09
C ALA A 207 3.80 3.66 13.08
N HIS A 208 3.91 4.99 12.99
CA HIS A 208 2.75 5.89 12.89
C HIS A 208 1.93 5.69 11.62
N MET A 209 2.58 5.57 10.46
CA MET A 209 1.86 5.34 9.19
C MET A 209 1.12 4.00 9.22
N ARG A 210 1.74 2.95 9.77
CA ARG A 210 1.10 1.64 9.94
C ARG A 210 -0.06 1.68 10.92
N ALA A 211 0.12 2.32 12.08
CA ALA A 211 -0.93 2.50 13.07
C ALA A 211 -2.13 3.28 12.49
N SER A 212 -1.87 4.35 11.72
CA SER A 212 -2.89 5.15 11.04
C SER A 212 -3.68 4.32 10.00
N SER A 213 -2.97 3.55 9.17
CA SER A 213 -3.59 2.63 8.20
C SER A 213 -4.48 1.61 8.89
N LEU A 214 -3.98 1.00 9.98
CA LEU A 214 -4.70 -0.01 10.73
C LEU A 214 -5.97 0.58 11.38
N LEU A 215 -5.88 1.72 12.06
CA LEU A 215 -7.04 2.39 12.65
C LEU A 215 -8.07 2.79 11.59
N SER A 216 -7.62 3.25 10.42
CA SER A 216 -8.51 3.63 9.32
C SER A 216 -9.32 2.44 8.81
N ARG A 217 -8.69 1.27 8.66
CA ARG A 217 -9.36 0.02 8.28
C ARG A 217 -10.32 -0.48 9.35
N LEU A 218 -9.91 -0.41 10.62
CA LEU A 218 -10.77 -0.78 11.76
C LEU A 218 -12.01 0.11 11.82
N ARG A 219 -11.87 1.43 11.64
CA ARG A 219 -13.00 2.37 11.57
C ARG A 219 -13.91 2.06 10.38
N ALA A 220 -13.35 1.73 9.21
CA ALA A 220 -14.14 1.32 8.06
C ALA A 220 -14.94 0.05 8.35
N SER A 221 -14.35 -0.92 9.06
CA SER A 221 -15.05 -2.13 9.50
C SER A 221 -16.16 -1.84 10.51
N ALA A 222 -15.95 -0.90 11.43
CA ALA A 222 -16.91 -0.59 12.49
C ALA A 222 -18.13 0.17 11.99
N LYS A 223 -17.98 1.03 10.97
CA LYS A 223 -19.11 1.78 10.37
C LYS A 223 -20.21 0.90 9.79
N GLY A 224 -19.93 -0.37 9.50
CA GLY A 224 -20.94 -1.34 9.07
C GLY A 224 -21.77 -1.97 10.20
N ARG A 225 -21.37 -1.84 11.47
CA ARG A 225 -21.95 -2.62 12.58
C ARG A 225 -22.98 -1.88 13.44
N THR A 226 -22.98 -0.55 13.46
CA THR A 226 -23.74 0.19 14.48
C THR A 226 -24.84 1.07 13.88
N ASN A 227 -26.07 0.54 13.88
CA ASN A 227 -27.29 1.32 14.12
C ASN A 227 -27.51 1.58 15.64
N SER A 228 -26.55 1.18 16.48
CA SER A 228 -26.63 1.29 17.94
C SER A 228 -26.39 2.73 18.40
N VAL A 229 -27.37 3.28 19.11
CA VAL A 229 -27.44 4.65 19.67
C VAL A 229 -26.48 4.85 20.86
N TYR A 230 -25.67 3.86 21.23
CA TYR A 230 -24.76 3.96 22.38
C TYR A 230 -23.38 4.53 22.00
N ASN A 231 -23.00 5.60 22.70
CA ASN A 231 -21.75 6.39 22.59
C ASN A 231 -20.47 5.63 22.99
N THR A 232 -20.37 4.32 22.80
CA THR A 232 -19.12 3.59 23.05
C THR A 232 -18.18 3.76 21.85
N PRO A 233 -16.91 4.18 22.06
CA PRO A 233 -15.98 4.40 20.97
C PRO A 233 -15.80 3.12 20.13
N PRO A 234 -15.81 3.19 18.79
CA PRO A 234 -15.79 2.01 17.91
C PRO A 234 -14.52 1.14 18.05
N VAL A 235 -13.48 1.63 18.74
CA VAL A 235 -12.23 0.91 19.01
C VAL A 235 -12.36 -0.06 20.20
N THR A 236 -13.45 0.02 20.99
CA THR A 236 -13.63 -0.80 22.20
C THR A 236 -14.44 -2.08 22.01
N GLU A 237 -14.92 -2.40 20.81
CA GLU A 237 -15.70 -3.64 20.60
C GLU A 237 -14.79 -4.87 20.49
N GLY A 238 -15.08 -5.86 21.35
CA GLY A 238 -14.17 -6.94 21.78
C GLY A 238 -13.44 -7.69 20.66
N LEU A 239 -14.05 -7.91 19.50
CA LEU A 239 -13.40 -8.66 18.41
C LEU A 239 -12.16 -7.95 17.85
N VAL A 240 -12.21 -6.63 17.71
CA VAL A 240 -11.09 -5.84 17.16
C VAL A 240 -9.94 -5.77 18.17
N GLY A 241 -10.27 -5.52 19.43
CA GLY A 241 -9.30 -5.52 20.52
C GLY A 241 -8.64 -6.89 20.70
N GLU A 242 -9.40 -7.98 20.57
CA GLU A 242 -8.88 -9.34 20.62
C GLU A 242 -7.99 -9.69 19.44
N LEU A 243 -8.35 -9.26 18.22
CA LEU A 243 -7.51 -9.47 17.04
C LEU A 243 -6.20 -8.70 17.18
N LEU A 244 -6.25 -7.45 17.63
CA LEU A 244 -5.04 -6.67 17.91
C LEU A 244 -4.20 -7.35 18.99
N ARG A 245 -4.80 -7.77 20.11
CA ARG A 245 -4.08 -8.49 21.16
C ARG A 245 -3.40 -9.75 20.62
N SER A 246 -4.15 -10.62 19.96
CA SER A 246 -3.65 -11.93 19.50
C SER A 246 -2.58 -11.80 18.42
N GLU A 247 -2.77 -10.94 17.42
CA GLU A 247 -1.85 -10.82 16.28
C GLU A 247 -0.68 -9.87 16.55
N LEU A 248 -0.93 -8.73 17.22
CA LEU A 248 0.08 -7.69 17.43
C LEU A 248 0.86 -7.89 18.73
N LEU A 249 0.19 -8.28 19.81
CA LEU A 249 0.80 -8.31 21.14
C LEU A 249 1.28 -9.71 21.57
N GLU A 250 0.52 -10.77 21.27
CA GLU A 250 0.81 -12.12 21.77
C GLU A 250 1.69 -12.94 20.83
N LYS A 251 1.48 -12.83 19.52
CA LYS A 251 2.35 -13.49 18.53
C LYS A 251 3.71 -12.83 18.47
N LYS A 252 4.75 -13.62 18.21
CA LYS A 252 6.08 -13.11 17.87
C LYS A 252 5.92 -12.22 16.63
N PHE A 253 6.07 -10.91 16.83
CA PHE A 253 5.82 -9.96 15.75
C PHE A 253 6.78 -10.22 14.60
N SER A 254 6.22 -10.34 13.40
CA SER A 254 6.95 -10.44 12.15
C SER A 254 6.27 -9.58 11.09
N PRO A 255 6.97 -9.13 10.04
CA PRO A 255 6.33 -8.46 8.91
C PRO A 255 5.14 -9.28 8.36
N HIS A 256 5.27 -10.60 8.33
CA HIS A 256 4.20 -11.51 7.94
C HIS A 256 3.00 -11.49 8.91
N SER A 257 3.24 -11.36 10.22
CA SER A 257 2.16 -11.20 11.22
C SER A 257 1.36 -9.92 10.98
N LEU A 258 2.02 -8.84 10.57
CA LEU A 258 1.34 -7.59 10.20
C LEU A 258 0.49 -7.77 8.94
N GLU A 259 1.02 -8.43 7.91
CA GLU A 259 0.25 -8.76 6.70
C GLU A 259 -0.95 -9.64 7.02
N CYS A 260 -0.77 -10.68 7.86
CA CYS A 260 -1.84 -11.54 8.34
C CYS A 260 -2.89 -10.75 9.14
N LEU A 261 -2.49 -9.81 10.00
CA LEU A 261 -3.39 -8.93 10.71
C LEU A 261 -4.19 -8.05 9.74
N MET A 262 -3.54 -7.46 8.74
CA MET A 262 -4.22 -6.65 7.72
C MET A 262 -5.21 -7.50 6.91
N ALA A 263 -4.80 -8.71 6.50
CA ALA A 263 -5.66 -9.65 5.78
C ALA A 263 -6.83 -10.16 6.64
N ALA A 264 -6.62 -10.37 7.95
CA ALA A 264 -7.65 -10.78 8.88
C ALA A 264 -8.67 -9.68 9.12
N ILE A 265 -8.23 -8.42 9.24
CA ILE A 265 -9.13 -7.25 9.31
C ILE A 265 -9.99 -7.17 8.03
N ASP A 266 -9.35 -7.30 6.86
CA ASP A 266 -10.05 -7.27 5.58
C ASP A 266 -11.01 -8.48 5.42
N GLY A 267 -10.61 -9.67 5.89
CA GLY A 267 -11.41 -10.89 5.85
C GLY A 267 -12.60 -10.90 6.82
N ALA A 268 -12.45 -10.33 8.02
CA ALA A 268 -13.53 -10.19 9.00
C ALA A 268 -14.65 -9.27 8.49
N GLN A 269 -14.31 -8.25 7.69
CA GLN A 269 -15.31 -7.45 6.97
C GLN A 269 -16.15 -8.30 6.00
N HIS A 270 -15.53 -9.29 5.35
CA HIS A 270 -16.19 -10.13 4.34
C HIS A 270 -17.08 -11.22 4.95
N GLN A 271 -16.64 -11.89 6.02
CA GLN A 271 -17.44 -12.95 6.65
C GLN A 271 -18.75 -12.40 7.26
N GLN A 272 -18.73 -11.19 7.83
CA GLN A 272 -19.93 -10.60 8.42
C GLN A 272 -20.97 -10.13 7.39
N GLN A 273 -20.52 -9.62 6.22
CA GLN A 273 -21.43 -9.31 5.13
C GLN A 273 -22.18 -10.55 4.59
N MET A 274 -21.62 -11.76 4.77
CA MET A 274 -22.30 -13.00 4.38
C MET A 274 -23.36 -13.45 5.40
N THR A 275 -23.19 -13.16 6.69
CA THR A 275 -24.13 -13.59 7.74
C THR A 275 -25.35 -12.68 7.85
N GLU A 276 -25.20 -11.38 7.56
CA GLU A 276 -26.29 -10.40 7.65
C GLU A 276 -27.24 -10.46 6.42
N ASN A 277 -26.80 -11.09 5.32
CA ASN A 277 -27.51 -11.13 4.05
C ASN A 277 -28.02 -12.53 3.65
N GLN A 278 -28.63 -13.27 4.59
CA GLN A 278 -29.53 -14.39 4.24
C GLN A 278 -30.97 -13.87 4.03
N PRO A 279 -31.43 -13.63 2.78
CA PRO A 279 -32.82 -13.31 2.54
C PRO A 279 -33.71 -14.56 2.61
N LEU A 280 -34.82 -14.46 3.36
CA LEU A 280 -36.02 -15.29 3.20
C LEU A 280 -36.49 -15.16 1.74
N MET A 281 -36.43 -16.28 1.00
CA MET A 281 -36.76 -16.33 -0.42
C MET A 281 -38.23 -15.97 -0.68
N ALA A 282 -38.46 -14.90 -1.43
CA ALA A 282 -39.72 -14.63 -2.11
C ALA A 282 -39.47 -14.66 -3.63
N SER A 283 -40.00 -15.69 -4.28
CA SER A 283 -40.01 -15.86 -5.72
C SER A 283 -40.76 -14.72 -6.41
N ARG A 284 -40.14 -14.07 -7.41
CA ARG A 284 -40.86 -13.21 -8.37
C ARG A 284 -40.87 -13.83 -9.76
N PRO A 285 -41.96 -13.66 -10.53
CA PRO A 285 -42.12 -14.28 -11.84
C PRO A 285 -41.43 -13.47 -12.94
N TYR A 286 -40.87 -14.21 -13.91
CA TYR A 286 -40.23 -13.72 -15.13
C TYR A 286 -41.26 -13.35 -16.21
N GLY A 287 -41.06 -12.20 -16.85
CA GLY A 287 -41.70 -11.67 -18.07
C GLY A 287 -41.18 -10.24 -18.23
N GLU A 288 -40.75 -9.70 -19.37
CA GLU A 288 -41.25 -9.78 -20.74
C GLU A 288 -40.16 -9.16 -21.66
N GLY A 289 -40.22 -9.43 -22.98
CA GLY A 289 -39.08 -9.38 -23.92
C GLY A 289 -38.33 -8.06 -24.08
N MET A 290 -37.00 -8.18 -24.13
CA MET A 290 -36.08 -7.12 -24.57
C MET A 290 -35.81 -7.25 -26.09
N PRO A 291 -35.73 -6.13 -26.83
CA PRO A 291 -35.47 -6.12 -28.26
C PRO A 291 -34.07 -6.65 -28.59
N ALA A 292 -33.97 -7.40 -29.70
CA ALA A 292 -32.73 -7.99 -30.18
C ALA A 292 -31.65 -6.91 -30.42
N PRO A 293 -30.43 -7.06 -29.86
CA PRO A 293 -29.37 -6.08 -30.07
C PRO A 293 -28.86 -6.13 -31.51
N MET A 294 -28.74 -4.95 -32.13
CA MET A 294 -28.06 -4.77 -33.41
C MET A 294 -26.61 -5.26 -33.29
N VAL A 295 -26.24 -6.21 -34.16
CA VAL A 295 -24.89 -6.78 -34.27
C VAL A 295 -23.98 -5.74 -34.93
N VAL A 296 -23.27 -4.96 -34.10
CA VAL A 296 -22.14 -4.12 -34.56
C VAL A 296 -20.91 -5.03 -34.67
N GLY A 297 -20.38 -5.14 -35.89
CA GLY A 297 -19.64 -6.31 -36.38
C GLY A 297 -18.17 -6.49 -35.96
N ASN A 298 -17.68 -7.69 -36.33
CA ASN A 298 -16.39 -8.36 -36.10
C ASN A 298 -15.07 -7.59 -36.42
N GLN A 299 -15.06 -6.28 -36.61
CA GLN A 299 -13.83 -5.56 -37.02
C GLN A 299 -12.80 -5.42 -35.89
N ALA A 300 -13.22 -5.45 -34.62
CA ALA A 300 -12.32 -5.27 -33.48
C ALA A 300 -11.34 -6.44 -33.27
N GLY A 301 -11.78 -7.68 -33.52
CA GLY A 301 -10.94 -8.87 -33.34
C GLY A 301 -9.76 -8.93 -34.32
N ALA A 302 -9.98 -8.53 -35.57
CA ALA A 302 -8.93 -8.49 -36.58
C ALA A 302 -7.80 -7.52 -36.23
N ALA A 303 -8.12 -6.36 -35.64
CA ALA A 303 -7.12 -5.37 -35.24
C ALA A 303 -6.22 -5.87 -34.09
N LEU A 304 -6.79 -6.59 -33.11
CA LEU A 304 -6.01 -7.18 -32.02
C LEU A 304 -5.09 -8.29 -32.54
N GLN A 305 -5.58 -9.15 -33.42
CA GLN A 305 -4.76 -10.20 -34.03
C GLN A 305 -3.60 -9.62 -34.85
N GLN A 306 -3.85 -8.56 -35.65
CA GLN A 306 -2.80 -7.86 -36.39
C GLN A 306 -1.77 -7.24 -35.44
N LEU A 307 -2.20 -6.70 -34.31
CA LEU A 307 -1.32 -6.13 -33.30
C LEU A 307 -0.46 -7.19 -32.61
N GLU A 308 -1.01 -8.37 -32.30
CA GLU A 308 -0.25 -9.49 -31.75
C GLU A 308 0.87 -9.95 -32.69
N VAL A 309 0.55 -10.06 -33.98
CA VAL A 309 1.53 -10.37 -35.03
C VAL A 309 2.58 -9.27 -35.13
N ALA A 310 2.18 -7.99 -35.08
CA ALA A 310 3.10 -6.86 -35.10
C ALA A 310 4.06 -6.87 -33.90
N PHE A 311 3.58 -7.21 -32.71
CA PHE A 311 4.42 -7.36 -31.53
C PHE A 311 5.44 -8.49 -31.68
N PHE A 312 5.03 -9.64 -32.22
CA PHE A 312 5.96 -10.74 -32.47
C PHE A 312 7.11 -10.32 -33.41
N PHE A 313 6.81 -9.61 -34.49
CA PHE A 313 7.83 -9.08 -35.40
C PHE A 313 8.68 -7.99 -34.76
N ALA A 314 8.09 -7.16 -33.90
CA ALA A 314 8.84 -6.18 -33.12
C ALA A 314 9.86 -6.86 -32.19
N ALA A 315 9.46 -7.91 -31.45
CA ALA A 315 10.38 -8.71 -30.62
C ALA A 315 11.50 -9.35 -31.45
N LEU A 316 11.15 -9.94 -32.59
CA LEU A 316 12.14 -10.54 -33.48
C LEU A 316 13.14 -9.48 -33.99
N GLY A 317 12.65 -8.30 -34.37
CA GLY A 317 13.47 -7.15 -34.75
C GLY A 317 14.42 -6.71 -33.63
N THR A 318 13.92 -6.65 -32.38
CA THR A 318 14.74 -6.35 -31.19
C THR A 318 15.86 -7.39 -30.99
N VAL A 319 15.57 -8.68 -31.14
CA VAL A 319 16.59 -9.74 -31.00
C VAL A 319 17.65 -9.62 -32.10
N VAL A 320 17.25 -9.40 -33.35
CA VAL A 320 18.19 -9.23 -34.47
C VAL A 320 19.09 -8.01 -34.24
N ALA A 321 18.51 -6.89 -33.79
CA ALA A 321 19.25 -5.69 -33.42
C ALA A 321 20.23 -5.95 -32.26
N GLY A 322 19.76 -6.59 -31.18
CA GLY A 322 20.59 -6.92 -30.02
C GLY A 322 21.76 -7.85 -30.36
N VAL A 323 21.54 -8.89 -31.17
CA VAL A 323 22.63 -9.77 -31.65
C VAL A 323 23.62 -8.99 -32.50
N SER A 324 23.14 -8.17 -33.44
CA SER A 324 24.01 -7.40 -34.34
C SER A 324 24.87 -6.41 -33.55
N SER A 325 24.25 -5.65 -32.63
CA SER A 325 24.95 -4.69 -31.77
C SER A 325 25.96 -5.39 -30.86
N THR A 326 25.55 -6.44 -30.15
CA THR A 326 26.43 -7.21 -29.23
C THR A 326 27.66 -7.76 -29.98
N LEU A 327 27.48 -8.31 -31.19
CA LEU A 327 28.60 -8.84 -31.97
C LEU A 327 29.54 -7.73 -32.42
N THR A 328 29.03 -6.60 -32.91
CA THR A 328 29.86 -5.44 -33.28
C THR A 328 30.64 -4.96 -32.07
N THR A 329 29.98 -4.60 -30.97
CA THR A 329 30.64 -4.09 -29.75
C THR A 329 31.65 -5.10 -29.18
N ALA A 330 31.37 -6.41 -29.23
CA ALA A 330 32.30 -7.42 -28.72
C ALA A 330 33.58 -7.57 -29.58
N PHE A 331 33.50 -7.35 -30.89
CA PHE A 331 34.59 -7.65 -31.83
C PHE A 331 35.29 -6.42 -32.43
N THR A 332 34.66 -5.25 -32.48
CA THR A 332 35.23 -4.04 -33.10
C THR A 332 35.67 -3.01 -32.07
N GLU A 333 34.80 -2.67 -31.13
CA GLU A 333 35.03 -1.60 -30.15
C GLU A 333 34.65 -2.12 -28.77
N PHE A 334 35.63 -2.73 -28.08
CA PHE A 334 35.38 -3.30 -26.76
C PHE A 334 35.11 -2.20 -25.73
N ALA A 335 33.84 -1.81 -25.62
CA ALA A 335 33.30 -0.88 -24.65
C ALA A 335 32.42 -1.68 -23.67
N PRO A 336 32.91 -2.00 -22.46
CA PRO A 336 32.23 -2.94 -21.56
C PRO A 336 30.85 -2.46 -21.09
N PHE A 337 30.63 -1.15 -21.03
CA PHE A 337 29.33 -0.58 -20.67
C PHE A 337 28.32 -0.74 -21.80
N ASP A 338 28.71 -0.43 -23.05
CA ASP A 338 27.86 -0.60 -24.22
C ASP A 338 27.57 -2.08 -24.48
N LEU A 339 28.56 -2.95 -24.29
CA LEU A 339 28.37 -4.40 -24.37
C LEU A 339 27.39 -4.91 -23.32
N THR A 340 27.44 -4.37 -22.10
CA THR A 340 26.49 -4.72 -21.05
C THR A 340 25.07 -4.31 -21.45
N ASP A 341 24.93 -3.10 -22.02
CA ASP A 341 23.65 -2.58 -22.48
C ASP A 341 23.07 -3.42 -23.64
N ASP A 342 23.91 -3.81 -24.61
CA ASP A 342 23.56 -4.70 -25.71
C ASP A 342 23.10 -6.09 -25.23
N ILE A 343 23.75 -6.63 -24.19
CA ILE A 343 23.35 -7.90 -23.56
C ILE A 343 21.96 -7.76 -22.91
N TYR A 344 21.67 -6.65 -22.24
CA TYR A 344 20.33 -6.39 -21.70
C TYR A 344 19.28 -6.29 -22.80
N LEU A 345 19.58 -5.56 -23.88
CA LEU A 345 18.70 -5.44 -25.05
C LEU A 345 18.39 -6.82 -25.64
N LEU A 346 19.41 -7.67 -25.83
CA LEU A 346 19.25 -9.03 -26.32
C LEU A 346 18.42 -9.90 -25.36
N ALA A 347 18.72 -9.86 -24.07
CA ALA A 347 18.00 -10.63 -23.06
C ALA A 347 16.51 -10.25 -23.01
N PHE A 348 16.19 -8.96 -23.00
CA PHE A 348 14.82 -8.48 -23.00
C PHE A 348 14.11 -8.72 -24.34
N GLY A 349 14.81 -8.62 -25.47
CA GLY A 349 14.29 -9.02 -26.78
C GLY A 349 13.89 -10.50 -26.80
N LEU A 350 14.71 -11.39 -26.23
CA LEU A 350 14.43 -12.83 -26.14
C LEU A 350 13.23 -13.11 -25.22
N ILE A 351 13.12 -12.44 -24.07
CA ILE A 351 11.96 -12.55 -23.19
C ILE A 351 10.68 -12.16 -23.95
N MET A 352 10.70 -11.04 -24.67
CA MET A 352 9.54 -10.58 -25.43
C MET A 352 9.21 -11.52 -26.61
N LEU A 353 10.21 -12.07 -27.27
CA LEU A 353 10.01 -13.08 -28.32
C LEU A 353 9.31 -14.34 -27.78
N VAL A 354 9.67 -14.77 -26.57
CA VAL A 354 9.01 -15.89 -25.89
C VAL A 354 7.57 -15.55 -25.52
N VAL A 355 7.31 -14.35 -25.00
CA VAL A 355 5.96 -13.90 -24.63
C VAL A 355 5.05 -13.78 -25.86
N ASP A 356 5.60 -13.31 -26.98
CA ASP A 356 4.83 -12.93 -28.17
C ASP A 356 4.80 -13.98 -29.27
N ALA A 357 5.41 -15.14 -29.04
CA ALA A 357 5.40 -16.23 -30.00
C ALA A 357 3.95 -16.67 -30.32
N PRO A 358 3.54 -16.66 -31.60
CA PRO A 358 2.19 -17.06 -32.00
C PRO A 358 1.95 -18.57 -31.81
N VAL A 359 3.03 -19.36 -31.90
CA VAL A 359 2.99 -20.81 -31.67
C VAL A 359 3.53 -21.10 -30.28
N LYS A 360 2.78 -21.90 -29.51
CA LYS A 360 3.09 -22.23 -28.12
C LYS A 360 3.53 -23.70 -27.99
N PRO A 361 4.78 -24.07 -28.37
CA PRO A 361 5.27 -25.42 -28.12
C PRO A 361 5.34 -25.67 -26.60
N ARG A 362 5.24 -26.93 -26.17
CA ARG A 362 5.13 -27.31 -24.75
C ARG A 362 6.26 -26.73 -23.88
N GLY A 363 7.49 -26.66 -24.39
CA GLY A 363 8.62 -26.05 -23.69
C GLY A 363 8.47 -24.54 -23.50
N LEU A 364 7.93 -23.84 -24.49
CA LEU A 364 7.73 -22.39 -24.43
C LEU A 364 6.61 -22.01 -23.44
N LEU A 365 5.59 -22.86 -23.29
CA LEU A 365 4.54 -22.66 -22.29
C LEU A 365 5.09 -22.58 -20.87
N PHE A 366 6.14 -23.34 -20.55
CA PHE A 366 6.79 -23.26 -19.23
C PHE A 366 7.42 -21.89 -19.00
N TYR A 367 8.15 -21.36 -19.99
CA TYR A 367 8.75 -20.04 -19.90
C TYR A 367 7.72 -18.91 -19.93
N GLN A 368 6.68 -19.01 -20.75
CA GLN A 368 5.56 -18.07 -20.73
C GLN A 368 4.88 -18.04 -19.36
N ALA A 369 4.66 -19.20 -18.74
CA ALA A 369 4.10 -19.29 -17.39
C ALA A 369 5.04 -18.69 -16.32
N PHE A 370 6.35 -18.86 -16.49
CA PHE A 370 7.35 -18.23 -15.62
C PHE A 370 7.29 -16.70 -15.75
N VAL A 371 7.35 -16.17 -16.97
CA VAL A 371 7.29 -14.72 -17.22
C VAL A 371 5.96 -14.14 -16.73
N SER A 372 4.84 -14.81 -16.98
CA SER A 372 3.53 -14.36 -16.48
C SER A 372 3.43 -14.36 -14.96
N ARG A 373 4.18 -15.22 -14.27
CA ARG A 373 4.19 -15.27 -12.80
C ARG A 373 5.00 -14.12 -12.19
N TYR A 374 6.19 -13.84 -12.73
CA TYR A 374 7.12 -12.87 -12.13
C TYR A 374 7.02 -11.47 -12.73
N VAL A 375 6.55 -11.35 -13.97
CA VAL A 375 6.56 -10.11 -14.74
C VAL A 375 5.19 -9.86 -15.38
N LYS A 376 4.14 -9.87 -14.55
CA LYS A 376 2.74 -9.71 -14.98
C LYS A 376 2.53 -8.49 -15.88
N PHE A 377 3.26 -7.39 -15.66
CA PHE A 377 3.11 -6.18 -16.46
C PHE A 377 3.46 -6.39 -17.95
N LEU A 378 4.42 -7.28 -18.27
CA LEU A 378 4.80 -7.58 -19.67
C LEU A 378 3.74 -8.42 -20.39
N THR A 379 2.91 -9.15 -19.66
CA THR A 379 1.85 -9.98 -20.25
C THR A 379 0.56 -9.20 -20.50
N ARG A 380 0.48 -7.96 -20.03
CA ARG A 380 -0.69 -7.10 -20.18
C ARG A 380 -0.45 -6.10 -21.31
N LEU A 381 -1.46 -5.90 -22.15
CA LEU A 381 -1.35 -5.16 -23.40
C LEU A 381 -0.72 -3.76 -23.24
N THR A 382 -1.12 -3.03 -22.19
CA THR A 382 -0.59 -1.69 -21.90
C THR A 382 0.89 -1.74 -21.50
N GLY A 383 1.26 -2.63 -20.58
CA GLY A 383 2.65 -2.75 -20.11
C GLY A 383 3.57 -3.27 -21.21
N LYS A 384 3.09 -4.21 -22.02
CA LYS A 384 3.73 -4.67 -23.26
C LYS A 384 3.98 -3.52 -24.24
N GLY A 385 2.99 -2.67 -24.47
CA GLY A 385 3.13 -1.48 -25.33
C GLY A 385 4.21 -0.53 -24.84
N PHE A 386 4.21 -0.16 -23.55
CA PHE A 386 5.26 0.67 -22.95
C PHE A 386 6.64 0.02 -23.01
N TRP A 387 6.70 -1.30 -22.84
CA TRP A 387 7.95 -2.03 -22.95
C TRP A 387 8.53 -1.96 -24.37
N TYR A 388 7.69 -2.08 -25.40
CA TYR A 388 8.14 -1.91 -26.79
C TYR A 388 8.49 -0.47 -27.15
N VAL A 389 7.87 0.54 -26.52
CA VAL A 389 8.32 1.93 -26.64
C VAL A 389 9.77 2.05 -26.15
N PHE A 390 10.05 1.50 -24.98
CA PHE A 390 11.40 1.46 -24.41
C PHE A 390 12.38 0.70 -25.32
N LEU A 391 12.04 -0.53 -25.74
CA LEU A 391 12.89 -1.34 -26.62
C LEU A 391 13.12 -0.69 -27.98
N GLY A 392 12.13 0.00 -28.56
CA GLY A 392 12.29 0.69 -29.85
C GLY A 392 13.29 1.84 -29.78
N ILE A 393 13.26 2.62 -28.70
CA ILE A 393 14.27 3.67 -28.44
C ILE A 393 15.64 3.03 -28.23
N HIS A 394 15.70 1.94 -27.44
CA HIS A 394 16.94 1.24 -27.13
C HIS A 394 17.59 0.63 -28.39
N VAL A 395 16.81 -0.01 -29.26
CA VAL A 395 17.25 -0.53 -30.57
C VAL A 395 17.82 0.58 -31.44
N PHE A 396 17.15 1.75 -31.48
CA PHE A 396 17.65 2.89 -32.25
C PHE A 396 19.00 3.36 -31.74
N ILE A 397 19.15 3.54 -30.41
CA ILE A 397 20.39 3.98 -29.79
C ILE A 397 21.50 2.96 -30.07
N ALA A 398 21.30 1.68 -29.70
CA ALA A 398 22.30 0.63 -29.84
C ALA A 398 22.85 0.48 -31.27
N LEU A 399 21.97 0.42 -32.28
CA LEU A 399 22.41 0.25 -33.67
C LEU A 399 23.03 1.53 -34.27
N TRP A 400 22.70 2.70 -33.74
CA TRP A 400 23.20 3.99 -34.24
C TRP A 400 24.52 4.38 -33.58
N THR A 401 24.62 4.28 -32.25
CA THR A 401 25.81 4.70 -31.50
C THR A 401 26.98 3.76 -31.70
N ASN A 402 26.71 2.46 -31.80
CA ASN A 402 27.76 1.44 -31.94
C ASN A 402 28.17 1.23 -33.41
N ASP A 403 27.65 2.07 -34.33
CA ASP A 403 27.82 1.98 -35.79
C ASP A 403 27.59 0.57 -36.37
N ALA A 404 26.79 -0.25 -35.67
CA ALA A 404 26.62 -1.66 -36.00
C ALA A 404 25.76 -1.84 -37.26
N TRP A 405 24.65 -1.12 -37.34
CA TRP A 405 23.82 -1.05 -38.55
C TRP A 405 22.88 0.17 -38.52
N PRO A 406 23.40 1.39 -38.73
CA PRO A 406 22.64 2.63 -38.52
C PRO A 406 21.34 2.71 -39.34
N PHE A 407 21.36 2.20 -40.58
CA PHE A 407 20.18 2.14 -41.44
C PHE A 407 19.08 1.25 -40.86
N ALA A 408 19.42 0.08 -40.30
CA ALA A 408 18.45 -0.76 -39.62
C ALA A 408 17.97 -0.12 -38.31
N GLY A 409 18.85 0.58 -37.57
CA GLY A 409 18.45 1.38 -36.40
C GLY A 409 17.35 2.39 -36.75
N LEU A 410 17.52 3.11 -37.87
CA LEU A 410 16.57 4.11 -38.35
C LEU A 410 15.20 3.53 -38.76
N ILE A 411 15.14 2.27 -39.19
CA ILE A 411 13.89 1.62 -39.62
C ILE A 411 13.26 0.84 -38.47
N LEU A 412 14.03 -0.06 -37.84
CA LEU A 412 13.55 -0.96 -36.80
C LEU A 412 13.19 -0.21 -35.52
N GLY A 413 14.01 0.75 -35.09
CA GLY A 413 13.77 1.49 -33.84
C GLY A 413 12.42 2.22 -33.86
N PRO A 414 12.17 3.14 -34.81
CA PRO A 414 10.87 3.79 -34.98
C PRO A 414 9.72 2.81 -35.24
N GLY A 415 9.94 1.75 -36.03
CA GLY A 415 8.92 0.73 -36.28
C GLY A 415 8.45 0.04 -34.99
N ILE A 416 9.38 -0.43 -34.17
CA ILE A 416 9.11 -1.07 -32.87
C ILE A 416 8.45 -0.07 -31.91
N PHE A 417 8.94 1.18 -31.89
CA PHE A 417 8.36 2.26 -31.08
C PHE A 417 6.89 2.51 -31.45
N LEU A 418 6.56 2.61 -32.74
CA LEU A 418 5.18 2.83 -33.20
C LEU A 418 4.24 1.68 -32.83
N VAL A 419 4.72 0.43 -32.93
CA VAL A 419 3.98 -0.75 -32.46
C VAL A 419 3.73 -0.65 -30.95
N GLY A 420 4.74 -0.24 -30.17
CA GLY A 420 4.61 0.02 -28.74
C GLY A 420 3.56 1.08 -28.41
N CYS A 421 3.60 2.22 -29.11
CA CYS A 421 2.63 3.31 -28.96
C CYS A 421 1.20 2.87 -29.29
N ALA A 422 1.00 2.15 -30.41
CA ALA A 422 -0.30 1.60 -30.79
C ALA A 422 -0.83 0.63 -29.72
N GLY A 423 0.03 -0.25 -29.22
CA GLY A 423 -0.26 -1.18 -28.13
C GLY A 423 -0.69 -0.49 -26.84
N ALA A 424 0.10 0.49 -26.40
CA ALA A 424 -0.18 1.26 -25.19
C ALA A 424 -1.49 2.05 -25.32
N TYR A 425 -1.74 2.67 -26.48
CA TYR A 425 -2.97 3.40 -26.75
C TYR A 425 -4.21 2.50 -26.70
N ILE A 426 -4.18 1.36 -27.40
CA ILE A 426 -5.28 0.39 -27.41
C ILE A 426 -5.50 -0.17 -26.00
N GLY A 427 -4.43 -0.54 -25.29
CA GLY A 427 -4.52 -1.01 -23.90
C GLY A 427 -5.17 0.00 -22.96
N MET A 428 -4.80 1.28 -23.06
CA MET A 428 -5.41 2.36 -22.26
C MET A 428 -6.88 2.59 -22.64
N ALA A 429 -7.22 2.58 -23.92
CA ALA A 429 -8.60 2.75 -24.38
C ALA A 429 -9.51 1.63 -23.83
N LYS A 430 -9.05 0.38 -23.87
CA LYS A 430 -9.78 -0.77 -23.30
C LYS A 430 -9.85 -0.72 -21.79
N THR A 431 -8.79 -0.27 -21.12
CA THR A 431 -8.79 -0.03 -19.66
C THR A 431 -9.89 0.95 -19.28
N ARG A 432 -10.04 2.06 -20.01
CA ARG A 432 -11.09 3.05 -19.74
C ARG A 432 -12.50 2.50 -19.94
N ALA A 433 -12.70 1.62 -20.93
CA ALA A 433 -13.97 0.95 -21.15
C ALA A 433 -14.30 0.00 -19.99
N LEU A 434 -13.32 -0.80 -19.55
CA LEU A 434 -13.45 -1.69 -18.40
C LEU A 434 -13.71 -0.90 -17.10
N ASP A 435 -13.03 0.24 -16.90
CA ASP A 435 -13.27 1.16 -15.79
C ASP A 435 -14.67 1.75 -15.79
N ALA A 436 -15.24 2.02 -16.96
CA ALA A 436 -16.62 2.49 -17.08
C ALA A 436 -17.60 1.41 -16.58
N VAL A 437 -17.38 0.14 -16.94
CA VAL A 437 -18.16 -0.99 -16.40
C VAL A 437 -17.99 -1.10 -14.90
N ALA A 438 -16.76 -1.09 -14.39
CA ALA A 438 -16.46 -1.17 -12.97
C ALA A 438 -17.16 -0.07 -12.17
N ARG A 439 -17.11 1.19 -12.64
CA ARG A 439 -17.77 2.32 -11.99
C ARG A 439 -19.28 2.15 -11.90
N LYS A 440 -19.92 1.57 -12.92
CA LYS A 440 -21.36 1.29 -12.89
C LYS A 440 -21.72 0.16 -11.92
N LEU A 441 -20.87 -0.87 -11.84
CA LEU A 441 -21.06 -1.98 -10.92
C LEU A 441 -20.77 -1.61 -9.45
N VAL A 442 -19.81 -0.71 -9.19
CA VAL A 442 -19.46 -0.24 -7.84
C VAL A 442 -20.57 0.56 -7.18
N VAL A 443 -21.44 1.21 -7.96
CA VAL A 443 -22.60 1.94 -7.43
C VAL A 443 -23.67 0.98 -6.89
N GLN A 444 -23.66 -0.29 -7.33
CA GLN A 444 -24.57 -1.30 -6.81
C GLN A 444 -24.18 -1.67 -5.37
N SER A 445 -25.16 -1.90 -4.51
CA SER A 445 -24.88 -2.44 -3.18
C SER A 445 -24.19 -3.81 -3.28
N PRO A 446 -23.40 -4.25 -2.28
CA PRO A 446 -22.80 -5.58 -2.29
C PRO A 446 -23.82 -6.70 -2.49
N GLU A 447 -25.03 -6.55 -1.94
CA GLU A 447 -26.16 -7.45 -2.15
C GLU A 447 -26.63 -7.47 -3.60
N GLN A 448 -26.81 -6.28 -4.20
CA GLN A 448 -27.19 -6.16 -5.61
C GLN A 448 -26.13 -6.76 -6.52
N LEU A 449 -24.84 -6.58 -6.21
CA LEU A 449 -23.75 -7.19 -6.96
C LEU A 449 -23.77 -8.72 -6.84
N SER A 450 -24.01 -9.26 -5.65
CA SER A 450 -24.15 -10.71 -5.42
C SER A 450 -25.36 -11.29 -6.15
N LEU A 451 -26.50 -10.59 -6.13
CA LEU A 451 -27.70 -10.97 -6.87
C LEU A 451 -27.47 -10.90 -8.37
N LEU A 452 -26.84 -9.82 -8.86
CA LEU A 452 -26.47 -9.65 -10.26
C LEU A 452 -25.53 -10.78 -10.69
N TYR A 453 -24.54 -11.14 -9.89
CA TYR A 453 -23.65 -12.26 -10.12
C TYR A 453 -24.44 -13.58 -10.22
N LYS A 454 -25.27 -13.90 -9.23
CA LYS A 454 -26.09 -15.12 -9.20
C LYS A 454 -27.07 -15.23 -10.36
N ASN A 455 -27.65 -14.10 -10.77
CA ASN A 455 -28.61 -14.04 -11.87
C ASN A 455 -27.95 -14.22 -13.24
N ASN A 456 -26.64 -13.94 -13.37
CA ASN A 456 -25.92 -14.04 -14.62
C ASN A 456 -25.01 -15.29 -14.69
N ALA A 457 -24.57 -15.86 -13.57
CA ALA A 457 -23.79 -17.10 -13.52
C ALA A 457 -24.67 -18.36 -13.67
N LEU A 458 -25.42 -18.43 -14.76
CA LEU A 458 -26.42 -19.48 -15.01
C LEU A 458 -25.79 -20.80 -15.44
N SER A 459 -24.68 -20.73 -16.17
CA SER A 459 -24.06 -21.92 -16.78
C SER A 459 -23.31 -22.76 -15.75
N HIS A 460 -22.55 -22.11 -14.86
CA HIS A 460 -21.68 -22.78 -13.89
C HIS A 460 -21.63 -22.02 -12.55
N MET A 461 -22.72 -22.11 -11.78
CA MET A 461 -22.86 -21.37 -10.51
C MET A 461 -21.74 -21.66 -9.49
N SER A 462 -21.13 -22.84 -9.52
CA SER A 462 -20.01 -23.22 -8.65
C SER A 462 -18.63 -22.74 -9.12
N GLU A 463 -18.43 -22.51 -10.43
CA GLU A 463 -17.12 -22.19 -11.01
C GLU A 463 -16.97 -20.69 -11.28
N GLY A 464 -18.06 -20.03 -11.68
CA GLY A 464 -18.18 -18.59 -11.78
C GLY A 464 -18.69 -18.09 -13.13
N LEU A 465 -18.50 -16.79 -13.40
CA LEU A 465 -18.99 -16.16 -14.64
C LEU A 465 -18.12 -16.55 -15.83
N THR A 466 -18.76 -17.02 -16.89
CA THR A 466 -18.16 -17.18 -18.22
C THR A 466 -17.91 -15.81 -18.88
N GLN A 467 -17.11 -15.80 -19.95
CA GLN A 467 -16.85 -14.59 -20.74
C GLN A 467 -18.13 -13.95 -21.28
N GLU A 468 -19.07 -14.77 -21.77
CA GLU A 468 -20.36 -14.31 -22.30
C GLU A 468 -21.24 -13.71 -21.20
N GLU A 469 -21.31 -14.36 -20.03
CA GLU A 469 -22.09 -13.88 -18.90
C GLU A 469 -21.53 -12.56 -18.34
N PHE A 470 -20.21 -12.41 -18.27
CA PHE A 470 -19.57 -11.14 -17.92
C PHE A 470 -19.87 -10.05 -18.97
N ASN A 471 -19.85 -10.39 -20.26
CA ASN A 471 -20.19 -9.45 -21.32
C ASN A 471 -21.66 -9.02 -21.26
N ASN A 472 -22.56 -9.93 -20.89
CA ASN A 472 -23.97 -9.62 -20.65
C ASN A 472 -24.14 -8.66 -19.45
N ILE A 473 -23.37 -8.85 -18.37
CA ILE A 473 -23.33 -7.91 -17.25
C ILE A 473 -22.88 -6.51 -17.73
N ALA A 474 -21.79 -6.43 -18.49
CA ALA A 474 -21.26 -5.17 -19.00
C ALA A 474 -22.27 -4.47 -19.93
N ARG A 475 -22.92 -5.23 -20.82
CA ARG A 475 -23.96 -4.73 -21.72
C ARG A 475 -25.16 -4.19 -20.95
N ASN A 476 -25.68 -4.95 -19.99
CA ASN A 476 -26.90 -4.61 -19.27
C ASN A 476 -26.70 -3.44 -18.29
N ASN A 477 -25.51 -3.29 -17.70
CA ASN A 477 -25.27 -2.27 -16.68
C ASN A 477 -24.56 -1.02 -17.20
N ALA A 478 -23.72 -1.15 -18.23
CA ALA A 478 -22.92 -0.06 -18.76
C ALA A 478 -23.18 0.24 -20.23
N GLY A 479 -23.96 -0.59 -20.94
CA GLY A 479 -24.17 -0.45 -22.39
C GLY A 479 -22.93 -0.76 -23.22
N ILE A 480 -21.93 -1.45 -22.64
CA ILE A 480 -20.66 -1.76 -23.30
C ILE A 480 -20.65 -3.23 -23.68
N VAL A 481 -20.31 -3.52 -24.94
CA VAL A 481 -20.13 -4.88 -25.45
C VAL A 481 -18.67 -5.07 -25.82
N PHE A 482 -18.04 -6.06 -25.22
CA PHE A 482 -16.66 -6.46 -25.52
C PHE A 482 -16.65 -7.53 -26.61
N ALA A 483 -15.62 -7.49 -27.46
CA ALA A 483 -15.33 -8.55 -28.43
C ALA A 483 -14.77 -9.81 -27.73
N ALA A 484 -14.83 -10.97 -28.38
CA ALA A 484 -14.38 -12.23 -27.79
C ALA A 484 -12.90 -12.20 -27.39
N GLU A 485 -12.06 -11.58 -28.21
CA GLU A 485 -10.62 -11.44 -27.97
C GLU A 485 -10.35 -10.53 -26.77
N GLU A 486 -11.15 -9.47 -26.61
CA GLU A 486 -11.07 -8.55 -25.47
C GLU A 486 -11.47 -9.22 -24.17
N LEU A 487 -12.49 -10.08 -24.20
CA LEU A 487 -12.91 -10.86 -23.04
C LEU A 487 -11.79 -11.80 -22.57
N GLY A 488 -11.01 -12.37 -23.50
CA GLY A 488 -9.80 -13.12 -23.16
C GLY A 488 -8.79 -12.28 -22.38
N LEU A 489 -8.52 -11.06 -22.82
CA LEU A 489 -7.60 -10.12 -22.14
C LEU A 489 -8.14 -9.69 -20.77
N ILE A 490 -9.44 -9.40 -20.68
CA ILE A 490 -10.12 -9.01 -19.44
C ILE A 490 -10.07 -10.16 -18.42
N PHE A 491 -10.35 -11.39 -18.84
CA PHE A 491 -10.30 -12.56 -17.96
C PHE A 491 -8.88 -12.84 -17.48
N ASN A 492 -7.89 -12.69 -18.37
CA ASN A 492 -6.49 -12.79 -17.98
C ASN A 492 -6.13 -11.76 -16.89
N ALA A 493 -6.67 -10.55 -16.99
CA ALA A 493 -6.42 -9.49 -16.02
C ALA A 493 -7.17 -9.65 -14.69
N ILE A 494 -8.43 -10.10 -14.71
CA ILE A 494 -9.30 -10.20 -13.51
C ILE A 494 -9.03 -11.48 -12.72
N CYS A 495 -8.85 -12.62 -13.40
CA CYS A 495 -8.81 -13.94 -12.75
C CYS A 495 -7.53 -14.73 -13.03
N ASP A 496 -6.45 -14.06 -13.44
CA ASP A 496 -5.12 -14.64 -13.73
C ASP A 496 -5.19 -15.78 -14.76
N GLY A 497 -6.00 -15.61 -15.81
CA GLY A 497 -6.08 -16.57 -16.93
C GLY A 497 -7.00 -17.76 -16.68
N ARG A 498 -7.75 -17.78 -15.57
CA ARG A 498 -8.82 -18.76 -15.36
C ARG A 498 -9.95 -18.56 -16.38
N ARG A 499 -10.71 -19.62 -16.62
CA ARG A 499 -11.87 -19.61 -17.55
C ARG A 499 -13.11 -18.91 -16.97
N PHE A 500 -13.16 -18.74 -15.66
CA PHE A 500 -14.31 -18.22 -14.94
C PHE A 500 -13.90 -17.13 -13.95
N ILE A 501 -14.71 -16.08 -13.86
CA ILE A 501 -14.57 -15.01 -12.87
C ILE A 501 -15.40 -15.39 -11.64
N THR A 502 -14.75 -15.65 -10.51
CA THR A 502 -15.46 -15.90 -9.25
C THR A 502 -16.01 -14.58 -8.68
N LEU A 503 -17.00 -14.65 -7.79
CA LEU A 503 -17.51 -13.47 -7.09
C LEU A 503 -16.40 -12.72 -6.34
N ARG A 504 -15.42 -13.47 -5.80
CA ARG A 504 -14.24 -12.91 -5.15
C ARG A 504 -13.39 -12.12 -6.15
N ASP A 505 -13.10 -12.68 -7.32
CA ASP A 505 -12.29 -12.00 -8.33
C ASP A 505 -12.95 -10.70 -8.79
N LEU A 506 -14.28 -10.74 -9.00
CA LEU A 506 -15.08 -9.57 -9.35
C LEU A 506 -15.02 -8.51 -8.23
N ALA A 507 -15.21 -8.91 -6.97
CA ALA A 507 -15.14 -7.99 -5.83
C ALA A 507 -13.75 -7.35 -5.66
N VAL A 508 -12.68 -8.16 -5.77
CA VAL A 508 -11.30 -7.66 -5.71
C VAL A 508 -11.03 -6.67 -6.84
N TRP A 509 -11.45 -6.98 -8.07
CA TRP A 509 -11.28 -6.07 -9.21
C TRP A 509 -12.03 -4.75 -9.03
N LEU A 510 -13.25 -4.77 -8.49
CA LEU A 510 -14.05 -3.56 -8.27
C LEU A 510 -13.47 -2.64 -7.18
N GLN A 511 -12.84 -3.22 -6.15
CA GLN A 511 -12.21 -2.54 -5.02
C GLN A 511 -10.76 -2.10 -5.30
N GLY A 512 -10.04 -2.84 -6.14
CA GLY A 512 -8.64 -2.59 -6.46
C GLY A 512 -8.41 -1.51 -7.53
N PRO A 513 -7.14 -1.21 -7.84
CA PRO A 513 -6.79 -0.44 -9.03
C PRO A 513 -7.28 -1.18 -10.28
N ARG A 514 -8.16 -0.53 -11.04
CA ARG A 514 -8.94 -1.12 -12.14
C ARG A 514 -8.20 -1.13 -13.49
N THR A 515 -6.93 -0.77 -13.45
CA THR A 515 -6.06 -0.80 -14.62
C THR A 515 -5.95 -2.23 -15.14
N LEU A 516 -6.16 -2.44 -16.46
CA LEU A 516 -5.60 -3.61 -17.18
C LEU A 516 -4.06 -3.43 -17.23
N VAL A 517 -3.41 -3.42 -16.05
CA VAL A 517 -1.96 -3.24 -15.83
C VAL A 517 -1.51 -4.30 -14.90
#